data_AF-A0A820H9F6-F1
#
_entry.id   AF-A0A820H9F6-F1
#
_cell.length_a   1.000
_cell.length_b   1.000
_cell.length_c   1.000
_cell.angle_alpha   90.00
_cell.angle_beta   90.00
_cell.angle_gamma   90.00
#
_symmetry.space_group_name_H-M   'P 1'
#
loop_
_entity.id
_entity.type
_entity.pdbx_description
1 polymer ?
#
loop_
_entity_poly.entity_id
_entity_poly.type
_entity_poly.pdbx_seq_one_letter_code
_entity_poly.pdbx_strand_id
1 'polypeptide(L)'
;MEILLIYVYLGLSDANVAWVRVWEDNFNWNGGVDLDKWNFDVGGSGWDNGEIDLMEQVGYDPLRIHSTVYTQAYDHMNGNQPTNSIIVDDATSSFKIYTLDWNVDKIETFVGDETSPFANRILVWNKQDDWAQWPFDKPFFVLINIAVGGDW
;
A
#
# COMPACT_ATOMS: atom_id res chain seq x y z
N MET A 1 21.12 -10.91 1.59
CA MET A 1 19.70 -11.14 1.26
C MET A 1 18.93 -10.36 2.29
N GLU A 2 18.55 -9.13 1.95
CA GLU A 2 17.72 -8.30 2.83
C GLU A 2 16.28 -8.78 2.63
N ILE A 3 15.70 -9.28 3.71
CA ILE A 3 14.28 -9.64 3.78
C ILE A 3 13.52 -8.32 3.86
N LEU A 4 12.49 -8.13 3.04
CA LEU A 4 11.54 -7.03 3.18
C LEU A 4 10.42 -7.52 4.09
N LEU A 5 10.26 -6.88 5.25
CA LEU A 5 9.15 -7.13 6.18
C LEU A 5 8.17 -5.97 5.99
N ILE A 6 7.02 -6.27 5.39
CA ILE A 6 5.92 -5.32 5.25
C ILE A 6 4.89 -5.67 6.31
N TYR A 7 4.70 -4.78 7.28
CA TYR A 7 3.52 -4.84 8.15
C TYR A 7 2.44 -3.96 7.53
N VAL A 8 1.48 -4.57 6.83
CA VAL A 8 0.27 -3.86 6.39
C VAL A 8 -0.75 -3.93 7.52
N TYR A 9 -1.06 -2.78 8.11
CA TYR A 9 -2.16 -2.64 9.06
C TYR A 9 -3.42 -2.21 8.29
N LEU A 10 -4.52 -2.95 8.43
CA LEU A 10 -5.82 -2.67 7.81
C LEU A 10 -6.89 -2.64 8.89
N GLY A 11 -7.76 -1.63 8.87
CA GLY A 11 -8.83 -1.52 9.86
C GLY A 11 -9.56 -0.18 9.83
N LEU A 12 -10.79 -0.22 10.34
CA LEU A 12 -11.70 0.91 10.43
C LEU A 12 -11.42 1.68 11.72
N SER A 13 -11.03 2.94 11.60
CA SER A 13 -10.75 3.81 12.75
C SER A 13 -12.03 4.46 13.29
N ASP A 14 -12.52 3.96 14.43
CA ASP A 14 -13.20 4.80 15.44
C ASP A 14 -12.21 5.07 16.58
N ALA A 15 -12.20 6.29 17.10
CA ALA A 15 -11.13 6.90 17.90
C ALA A 15 -10.80 6.22 19.27
N ASN A 16 -11.30 5.02 19.55
CA ASN A 16 -11.04 4.25 20.78
C ASN A 16 -10.88 2.74 20.57
N VAL A 17 -10.62 2.27 19.35
CA VAL A 17 -10.44 0.84 19.06
C VAL A 17 -8.95 0.49 19.04
N ALA A 18 -8.52 -0.40 19.94
CA ALA A 18 -7.22 -1.03 19.82
C ALA A 18 -7.19 -1.89 18.55
N TRP A 19 -6.18 -1.70 17.70
CA TRP A 19 -6.02 -2.48 16.47
C TRP A 19 -5.92 -3.98 16.80
N VAL A 20 -6.81 -4.77 16.20
CA VAL A 20 -6.79 -6.23 16.32
C VAL A 20 -6.10 -6.79 15.08
N ARG A 21 -4.99 -7.51 15.27
CA ARG A 21 -4.36 -8.28 14.19
C ARG A 21 -5.32 -9.37 13.75
N VAL A 22 -5.84 -9.27 12.53
CA VAL A 22 -6.76 -10.25 11.94
C VAL A 22 -6.07 -11.28 11.04
N TRP A 23 -4.87 -10.95 10.54
CA TRP A 23 -4.08 -11.82 9.68
C TRP A 23 -2.59 -11.42 9.77
N GLU A 24 -1.69 -12.40 9.65
CA GLU A 24 -0.26 -12.17 9.51
C GLU A 24 0.42 -13.31 8.75
N ASP A 25 1.50 -12.97 8.05
CA ASP A 25 2.47 -13.95 7.58
C ASP A 25 3.89 -13.42 7.78
N ASN A 26 4.71 -14.20 8.49
CA ASN A 26 6.09 -13.82 8.80
C ASN A 26 7.11 -14.48 7.85
N PHE A 27 6.65 -15.26 6.86
CA PHE A 27 7.50 -15.96 5.90
C PHE A 27 8.59 -16.85 6.56
N ASN A 28 8.34 -17.33 7.78
CA ASN A 28 9.30 -18.08 8.59
C ASN A 28 9.37 -19.58 8.22
N TRP A 29 8.93 -19.97 7.03
CA TRP A 29 8.86 -21.35 6.61
C TRP A 29 9.82 -21.65 5.46
N ASN A 30 10.22 -22.91 5.33
CA ASN A 30 11.21 -23.33 4.34
C ASN A 30 10.52 -23.95 3.11
N GLY A 31 10.40 -23.20 2.02
CA GLY A 31 9.84 -23.65 0.73
C GLY A 31 9.27 -22.50 -0.12
N GLY A 32 8.31 -22.80 -0.99
CA GLY A 32 7.71 -21.85 -1.95
C GLY A 32 6.77 -20.81 -1.32
N VAL A 33 5.71 -20.43 -2.04
CA VAL A 33 4.63 -19.59 -1.50
C VAL A 33 3.62 -20.47 -0.75
N ASP A 34 3.18 -20.06 0.43
CA ASP A 34 2.14 -20.77 1.20
C ASP A 34 0.77 -20.56 0.52
N LEU A 35 0.31 -21.56 -0.24
CA LEU A 35 -0.92 -21.48 -1.03
C LEU A 35 -2.20 -21.54 -0.19
N ASP A 36 -2.11 -21.85 1.11
CA ASP A 36 -3.25 -21.73 2.02
C ASP A 36 -3.48 -20.26 2.46
N LYS A 37 -2.48 -19.40 2.25
CA LYS A 37 -2.52 -17.97 2.60
C LYS A 37 -2.49 -17.05 1.39
N TRP A 38 -1.78 -17.44 0.34
CA TRP A 38 -1.47 -16.60 -0.81
C TRP A 38 -1.93 -17.24 -2.12
N ASN A 39 -2.40 -16.40 -3.03
CA ASN A 39 -2.65 -16.78 -4.42
C ASN A 39 -1.74 -15.98 -5.35
N PHE A 40 -1.43 -16.55 -6.51
CA PHE A 40 -0.76 -15.82 -7.57
C PHE A 40 -1.79 -15.00 -8.35
N ASP A 41 -1.61 -13.70 -8.38
CA ASP A 41 -2.22 -12.85 -9.40
C ASP A 41 -1.27 -12.74 -10.59
N VAL A 42 -1.76 -13.12 -11.77
CA VAL A 42 -1.00 -13.06 -13.04
C VAL A 42 -1.50 -11.93 -13.95
N GLY A 43 -2.31 -11.01 -13.39
CA GLY A 43 -2.90 -9.88 -14.08
C GLY A 43 -4.23 -10.20 -14.77
N GLY A 44 -4.90 -9.14 -15.23
CA GLY A 44 -6.21 -9.20 -15.87
C GLY A 44 -6.70 -7.82 -16.32
N SER A 45 -7.98 -7.71 -16.67
CA SER A 45 -8.60 -6.50 -17.22
C SER A 45 -9.30 -5.64 -16.16
N GLY A 46 -8.65 -5.34 -15.04
CA GLY A 46 -9.33 -4.88 -13.82
C GLY A 46 -8.77 -3.63 -13.15
N TRP A 47 -8.50 -2.55 -13.89
CA TRP A 47 -8.07 -1.27 -13.28
C TRP A 47 -9.25 -0.39 -12.83
N ASP A 48 -10.45 -0.58 -13.42
CA ASP A 48 -11.66 0.22 -13.11
C ASP A 48 -12.18 0.03 -11.67
N ASN A 49 -11.57 -0.89 -10.91
CA ASN A 49 -11.98 -1.22 -9.57
C ASN A 49 -11.28 -0.41 -8.47
N GLY A 50 -10.33 0.45 -8.83
CA GLY A 50 -9.51 1.21 -7.91
C GLY A 50 -8.29 0.45 -7.41
N GLU A 51 -7.26 1.19 -7.04
CA GLU A 51 -5.98 0.69 -6.56
C GLU A 51 -5.39 1.68 -5.56
N ILE A 52 -4.74 1.15 -4.53
CA ILE A 52 -4.06 1.92 -3.49
C ILE A 52 -2.65 1.38 -3.39
N ASP A 53 -1.70 2.13 -3.95
CA ASP A 53 -0.29 1.89 -3.77
C ASP A 53 0.12 2.43 -2.41
N LEU A 54 0.17 1.53 -1.45
CA LEU A 54 0.67 1.84 -0.11
C LEU A 54 2.17 2.19 -0.16
N MET A 55 2.93 1.47 -0.99
CA MET A 55 4.35 1.71 -1.21
C MET A 55 4.76 1.29 -2.62
N GLU A 56 5.40 2.21 -3.34
CA GLU A 56 6.21 1.93 -4.51
C GLU A 56 7.62 2.51 -4.33
N GLN A 57 8.62 1.76 -4.78
CA GLN A 57 10.02 2.16 -4.83
C GLN A 57 10.63 1.74 -6.16
N VAL A 58 11.57 2.53 -6.65
CA VAL A 58 12.36 2.18 -7.84
C VAL A 58 13.84 2.19 -7.56
N GLY A 59 14.57 1.28 -8.20
CA GLY A 59 16.02 1.16 -8.00
C GLY A 59 16.82 2.39 -8.43
N TYR A 60 16.25 3.27 -9.26
CA TYR A 60 16.86 4.55 -9.65
C TYR A 60 16.88 5.58 -8.51
N ASP A 61 15.82 5.60 -7.68
CA ASP A 61 15.70 6.50 -6.53
C ASP A 61 15.24 5.71 -5.28
N PRO A 62 16.13 4.90 -4.71
CA PRO A 62 15.75 3.84 -3.79
C PRO A 62 15.37 4.34 -2.39
N LEU A 63 15.62 5.62 -2.08
CA LEU A 63 15.25 6.21 -0.78
C LEU A 63 13.90 6.91 -0.84
N ARG A 64 13.33 7.11 -2.04
CA ARG A 64 12.03 7.74 -2.18
C ARG A 64 10.93 6.68 -2.17
N ILE A 65 10.01 6.84 -1.23
CA ILE A 65 8.79 6.05 -1.11
C ILE A 65 7.67 6.81 -1.79
N HIS A 66 6.99 6.16 -2.73
CA HIS A 66 5.81 6.69 -3.41
C HIS A 66 4.55 6.03 -2.83
N SER A 67 3.47 6.80 -2.78
CA SER A 67 2.13 6.28 -2.52
C SER A 67 1.15 6.96 -3.44
N THR A 68 0.30 6.16 -4.06
CA THR A 68 -0.59 6.58 -5.14
C THR A 68 -1.95 5.93 -4.96
N VAL A 69 -3.01 6.63 -5.38
CA VAL A 69 -4.36 6.07 -5.45
C VAL A 69 -4.82 6.20 -6.89
N TYR A 70 -5.19 5.08 -7.51
CA TYR A 70 -5.74 5.05 -8.86
C TYR A 70 -7.23 4.71 -8.81
N THR A 71 -7.98 5.33 -9.72
CA THR A 71 -9.40 5.07 -9.95
C THR A 71 -9.70 5.23 -11.43
N GLN A 72 -10.93 4.93 -11.86
CA GLN A 72 -11.31 5.15 -13.25
C GLN A 72 -11.22 6.64 -13.66
N ALA A 73 -11.48 7.57 -12.74
CA ALA A 73 -11.41 9.00 -13.02
C ALA A 73 -10.01 9.62 -12.78
N TYR A 74 -9.16 8.93 -12.02
CA TYR A 74 -7.86 9.41 -11.57
C TYR A 74 -6.79 8.37 -11.87
N ASP A 75 -6.08 8.54 -13.00
CA ASP A 75 -5.15 7.55 -13.54
C ASP A 75 -3.87 8.18 -14.14
N HIS A 76 -2.89 7.32 -14.43
CA HIS A 76 -1.62 7.73 -15.02
C HIS A 76 -1.76 8.26 -16.46
N MET A 77 -2.80 7.86 -17.19
CA MET A 77 -3.04 8.30 -18.57
C MET A 77 -3.44 9.77 -18.60
N ASN A 78 -4.19 10.21 -17.59
CA ASN A 78 -4.60 11.60 -17.40
C ASN A 78 -3.61 12.40 -16.54
N GLY A 79 -2.73 11.74 -15.79
CA GLY A 79 -1.72 12.37 -14.94
C GLY A 79 -2.33 13.15 -13.77
N ASN A 80 -3.51 12.75 -13.32
CA ASN A 80 -4.29 13.43 -12.30
C ASN A 80 -4.46 12.58 -11.02
N GLN A 81 -3.81 11.43 -10.95
CA GLN A 81 -3.89 10.53 -9.80
C GLN A 81 -3.41 11.20 -8.51
N PRO A 82 -4.13 11.00 -7.38
CA PRO A 82 -3.61 11.33 -6.07
C PRO A 82 -2.30 10.60 -5.81
N THR A 83 -1.21 11.35 -5.70
CA THR A 83 0.11 10.78 -5.45
C THR A 83 0.93 11.72 -4.58
N ASN A 84 1.78 11.13 -3.74
CA ASN A 84 2.81 11.86 -3.01
C ASN A 84 4.01 10.95 -2.73
N SER A 85 5.12 11.55 -2.31
CA SER A 85 6.32 10.80 -1.95
C SER A 85 7.09 11.45 -0.82
N ILE A 86 7.92 10.64 -0.16
CA ILE A 86 8.84 11.09 0.90
C ILE A 86 10.19 10.39 0.75
N ILE A 87 11.27 11.07 1.15
CA ILE A 87 12.59 10.46 1.30
C ILE A 87 12.69 9.86 2.70
N VAL A 88 13.04 8.58 2.77
CA VAL A 88 13.34 7.86 4.02
C VAL A 88 14.78 7.38 3.93
N ASP A 89 15.68 8.06 4.65
CA ASP A 89 17.13 7.91 4.50
C ASP A 89 17.65 6.48 4.70
N ASP A 90 16.93 5.68 5.49
CA ASP A 90 17.25 4.30 5.83
C ASP A 90 16.24 3.28 5.27
N ALA A 91 15.49 3.66 4.22
CA ALA A 91 14.51 2.80 3.54
C ALA A 91 15.09 1.47 3.03
N THR A 92 16.38 1.47 2.69
CA THR A 92 17.08 0.32 2.13
C THR A 92 17.96 -0.40 3.14
N SER A 93 18.15 0.17 4.33
CA SER A 93 19.10 -0.35 5.33
C SER A 93 18.43 -0.77 6.64
N SER A 94 17.11 -0.56 6.75
CA SER A 94 16.32 -0.95 7.93
C SER A 94 14.89 -1.31 7.54
N PHE A 95 14.27 -2.15 8.37
CA PHE A 95 12.86 -2.47 8.23
C PHE A 95 11.98 -1.25 8.49
N LYS A 96 10.91 -1.13 7.72
CA LYS A 96 9.90 -0.08 7.83
C LYS A 96 8.51 -0.67 7.99
N ILE A 97 7.66 0.09 8.66
CA ILE A 97 6.23 -0.18 8.72
C ILE A 97 5.54 0.75 7.72
N TYR A 98 4.84 0.17 6.76
CA TYR A 98 3.99 0.90 5.83
C TYR A 98 2.53 0.73 6.25
N THR A 99 1.88 1.83 6.60
CA THR A 99 0.54 1.79 7.21
C THR A 99 -0.49 2.39 6.27
N LEU A 100 -1.60 1.68 6.06
CA LEU A 100 -2.79 2.17 5.38
C LEU A 100 -3.91 2.40 6.42
N ASP A 101 -4.23 3.67 6.70
CA ASP A 101 -5.45 4.01 7.46
C ASP A 101 -6.55 4.33 6.45
N TRP A 102 -7.50 3.40 6.32
CA TRP A 102 -8.55 3.47 5.33
C TRP A 102 -9.91 3.30 5.99
N ASN A 103 -10.77 4.28 5.77
CA ASN A 103 -12.16 4.26 6.21
C ASN A 103 -13.07 4.84 5.12
N VAL A 104 -14.36 4.94 5.43
CA VAL A 104 -15.40 5.37 4.49
C VAL A 104 -15.20 6.79 3.95
N ASP A 105 -14.45 7.62 4.67
CA ASP A 105 -14.28 9.05 4.38
C ASP A 105 -12.91 9.40 3.78
N LYS A 106 -11.89 8.54 3.97
CA LYS A 106 -10.52 8.83 3.51
C LYS A 106 -9.61 7.60 3.43
N ILE A 107 -8.55 7.78 2.66
CA ILE A 107 -7.37 6.92 2.57
C ILE A 107 -6.17 7.75 3.02
N GLU A 108 -5.41 7.27 4.01
CA GLU A 108 -4.13 7.83 4.42
C GLU A 108 -3.04 6.76 4.43
N THR A 109 -1.86 7.13 3.95
CA THR A 109 -0.70 6.23 3.96
C THR A 109 0.46 6.81 4.76
N PHE A 110 1.22 5.95 5.42
CA PHE A 110 2.32 6.33 6.29
C PHE A 110 3.51 5.40 6.14
N VAL A 111 4.69 5.92 6.45
CA VAL A 111 5.91 5.13 6.69
C VAL A 111 6.46 5.46 8.07
N GLY A 112 6.77 4.41 8.84
CA GLY A 112 7.28 4.52 10.19
C GLY A 112 8.10 3.30 10.60
N ASP A 113 8.14 3.05 11.90
CA ASP A 113 8.81 1.91 12.52
C ASP A 113 7.92 1.27 13.59
N GLU A 114 8.42 0.21 14.25
CA GLU A 114 7.68 -0.51 15.29
C GLU A 114 7.25 0.37 16.47
N THR A 115 7.95 1.46 16.76
CA THR A 115 7.62 2.39 17.84
C THR A 115 6.63 3.47 17.42
N SER A 116 6.61 3.81 16.13
CA SER A 116 5.76 4.86 15.57
C SER A 116 5.30 4.51 14.15
N PRO A 117 4.33 3.59 13.99
CA PRO A 117 3.89 3.12 12.66
C PRO A 117 3.15 4.18 11.83
N PHE A 118 2.74 5.31 12.45
CA PHE A 118 2.06 6.44 11.81
C PHE A 118 2.96 7.70 11.76
N ALA A 119 4.29 7.55 11.89
CA ALA A 119 5.22 8.68 12.04
C ALA A 119 5.18 9.66 10.86
N ASN A 120 5.37 9.17 9.64
CA ASN A 120 5.51 10.02 8.46
C ASN A 120 4.36 9.75 7.51
N ARG A 121 3.40 10.67 7.45
CA ARG A 121 2.30 10.60 6.49
C ARG A 121 2.79 10.92 5.08
N ILE A 122 2.45 10.05 4.13
CA ILE A 122 2.79 10.20 2.71
C ILE A 122 1.59 10.80 1.97
N LEU A 123 0.46 10.08 1.89
CA LEU A 123 -0.73 10.50 1.14
C LEU A 123 -1.94 10.69 2.05
N VAL A 124 -2.81 11.64 1.68
CA VAL A 124 -4.18 11.77 2.18
C VAL A 124 -5.10 11.99 0.99
N TRP A 125 -6.11 11.13 0.84
CA TRP A 125 -7.15 11.29 -0.16
C TRP A 125 -8.53 11.19 0.49
N ASN A 126 -9.33 12.24 0.39
CA ASN A 126 -10.68 12.29 0.97
C ASN A 126 -11.72 11.74 -0.03
N LYS A 127 -12.83 11.22 0.52
CA LYS A 127 -13.96 10.67 -0.23
C LYS A 127 -14.40 11.60 -1.37
N GLN A 128 -14.66 11.01 -2.52
CA GLN A 128 -15.29 11.64 -3.67
C GLN A 128 -16.71 11.09 -3.86
N ASP A 129 -17.56 11.85 -4.55
CA ASP A 129 -19.02 11.56 -4.58
C ASP A 129 -19.42 10.47 -5.59
N ASP A 130 -18.58 10.18 -6.59
CA ASP A 130 -18.88 9.23 -7.66
C ASP A 130 -18.04 7.94 -7.58
N TRP A 131 -18.62 6.81 -7.99
CA TRP A 131 -17.95 5.50 -7.97
C TRP A 131 -16.69 5.45 -8.84
N ALA A 132 -16.66 6.19 -9.96
CA ALA A 132 -15.49 6.27 -10.82
C ALA A 132 -14.33 7.01 -10.12
N GLN A 133 -14.64 7.80 -9.09
CA GLN A 133 -13.69 8.56 -8.27
C GLN A 133 -13.42 7.92 -6.90
N TRP A 134 -14.33 7.09 -6.39
CA TRP A 134 -14.25 6.41 -5.10
C TRP A 134 -14.80 4.98 -5.14
N PRO A 135 -14.09 4.03 -5.75
CA PRO A 135 -14.48 2.62 -5.76
C PRO A 135 -14.06 1.84 -4.50
N PHE A 136 -13.76 2.53 -3.39
CA PHE A 136 -13.17 1.97 -2.15
C PHE A 136 -14.21 1.62 -1.08
N ASP A 137 -15.43 1.27 -1.50
CA ASP A 137 -16.51 0.82 -0.59
C ASP A 137 -16.80 -0.69 -0.81
N LYS A 138 -15.78 -1.48 -1.21
CA LYS A 138 -15.83 -2.92 -1.50
C LYS A 138 -14.58 -3.65 -1.01
N PRO A 139 -14.55 -4.99 -0.96
CA PRO A 139 -13.35 -5.74 -0.57
C PRO A 139 -12.18 -5.55 -1.54
N PHE A 140 -10.98 -5.40 -0.98
CA PHE A 140 -9.70 -5.37 -1.69
C PHE A 140 -8.84 -6.56 -1.23
N PHE A 141 -7.88 -6.95 -2.06
CA PHE A 141 -6.82 -7.86 -1.68
C PHE A 141 -5.49 -7.11 -1.59
N VAL A 142 -4.51 -7.70 -0.92
CA VAL A 142 -3.14 -7.18 -0.86
C VAL A 142 -2.30 -7.84 -1.93
N LEU A 143 -1.59 -7.04 -2.72
CA LEU A 143 -0.58 -7.50 -3.66
C LEU A 143 0.81 -7.10 -3.16
N ILE A 144 1.75 -8.05 -3.20
CA ILE A 144 3.15 -7.81 -2.89
C ILE A 144 3.98 -8.40 -4.03
N ASN A 145 4.81 -7.58 -4.66
CA ASN A 145 5.66 -8.02 -5.77
C ASN A 145 7.03 -7.32 -5.75
N ILE A 146 7.94 -7.86 -6.56
CA ILE A 146 9.19 -7.21 -6.96
C ILE A 146 9.23 -7.26 -8.48
N ALA A 147 9.13 -6.09 -9.13
CA ALA A 147 9.21 -5.97 -10.58
C ALA A 147 10.66 -5.68 -11.03
N VAL A 148 10.99 -6.07 -12.27
CA VAL A 148 12.28 -5.76 -12.91
C VAL A 148 12.02 -5.09 -14.25
N GLY A 149 12.48 -3.85 -14.40
CA GLY A 149 12.23 -3.00 -15.58
C GLY A 149 11.06 -2.03 -15.37
N GLY A 150 10.43 -1.60 -16.47
CA GLY A 150 9.35 -0.62 -16.49
C GLY A 150 9.82 0.79 -16.87
N ASP A 151 8.94 1.54 -17.53
CA ASP A 151 9.07 2.98 -17.70
C ASP A 151 8.38 3.61 -16.48
N TRP A 152 9.19 4.05 -15.51
CA TRP A 152 8.75 4.71 -14.28
C TRP A 152 8.78 6.23 -14.43
#